data_AF-A0AAN8F189-F1
#
_entry.id   AF-A0AAN8F189-F1
#
_cell.length_a   1.000
_cell.length_b   1.000
_cell.length_c   1.000
_cell.angle_alpha   90.00
_cell.angle_beta   90.00
_cell.angle_gamma   90.00
#
_symmetry.space_group_name_H-M   'P 1'
#
loop_
_entity.id
_entity.type
_entity.pdbx_description
1 polymer ?
#
loop_
_entity_poly.entity_id
_entity_poly.type
_entity_poly.pdbx_seq_one_letter_code
_entity_poly.pdbx_strand_id
1 'polypeptide(L)'
;FAIEVQTPDVIRSTLKALRGMVDLFAHFKKITKSLCKVLVRIWSRKTLDCRVGAYVCMMQLVKSHPQHFVSLYKSCYLGFVTNSREVSSETWPLLHFMHRTFAELTVLHPNLAYPYAFVYIRQIAIHLRNA
;
A
#
# COMPACT_ATOMS: atom_id res chain seq x y z
N PHE A 1 -22.79 10.51 -9.74
CA PHE A 1 -21.90 11.22 -8.80
C PHE A 1 -21.00 10.30 -7.95
N ALA A 2 -21.48 9.61 -6.88
CA ALA A 2 -20.56 8.83 -6.01
C ALA A 2 -19.99 7.56 -6.67
N ILE A 3 -20.66 7.00 -7.67
CA ILE A 3 -20.21 5.82 -8.43
C ILE A 3 -19.17 6.20 -9.49
N GLU A 4 -19.32 7.35 -10.16
CA GLU A 4 -18.37 7.85 -11.18
C GLU A 4 -17.00 8.19 -10.58
N VAL A 5 -16.95 8.65 -9.33
CA VAL A 5 -15.69 8.91 -8.61
C VAL A 5 -14.94 7.60 -8.29
N GLN A 6 -15.59 6.44 -8.37
CA GLN A 6 -14.96 5.14 -8.15
C GLN A 6 -14.49 4.43 -9.44
N THR A 7 -14.72 5.02 -10.62
CA THR A 7 -14.26 4.45 -11.89
C THR A 7 -12.72 4.40 -11.91
N PRO A 8 -12.11 3.31 -12.40
CA PRO A 8 -10.65 3.16 -12.43
C PRO A 8 -9.92 4.34 -13.09
N ASP A 9 -10.50 4.94 -14.13
CA ASP A 9 -9.91 6.08 -14.86
C ASP A 9 -9.85 7.35 -14.02
N VAL A 10 -10.88 7.60 -13.22
CA VAL A 10 -10.93 8.75 -12.30
C VAL A 10 -9.93 8.54 -11.17
N ILE A 11 -9.84 7.33 -10.62
CA ILE A 11 -8.85 6.99 -9.60
C ILE A 11 -7.44 7.18 -10.14
N ARG A 12 -7.15 6.69 -11.35
CA ARG A 12 -5.83 6.81 -11.99
C ARG A 12 -5.45 8.27 -12.24
N SER A 13 -6.39 9.07 -12.77
CA SER A 13 -6.18 10.50 -13.01
C SER A 13 -5.94 11.25 -11.70
N THR A 14 -6.70 10.92 -10.67
CA THR A 14 -6.54 11.49 -9.32
C THR A 14 -5.17 11.13 -8.72
N LEU A 15 -4.73 9.87 -8.84
CA LEU A 15 -3.41 9.43 -8.37
C LEU A 15 -2.28 10.15 -9.10
N LYS A 16 -2.43 10.40 -10.41
CA LYS A 16 -1.45 11.17 -11.19
C LYS A 16 -1.33 12.61 -10.69
N ALA A 17 -2.46 13.27 -10.43
CA ALA A 17 -2.47 14.62 -9.84
C ALA A 17 -1.87 14.63 -8.42
N LEU A 18 -2.28 13.65 -7.61
CA LEU A 18 -1.82 13.50 -6.24
C LEU A 18 -0.31 13.32 -6.16
N ARG A 19 0.27 12.57 -7.10
CA ARG A 19 1.71 12.35 -7.21
C ARG A 19 2.51 13.67 -7.26
N GLY A 20 1.98 14.69 -7.94
CA GLY A 20 2.59 16.02 -7.99
C GLY A 20 2.51 16.81 -6.68
N MET A 21 1.67 16.39 -5.74
CA MET A 21 1.41 17.05 -4.46
C MET A 21 1.86 16.23 -3.24
N VAL A 22 2.42 15.03 -3.45
CA VAL A 22 2.83 14.10 -2.36
C VAL A 22 3.77 14.79 -1.38
N ASP A 23 4.80 15.47 -1.88
CA ASP A 23 5.81 16.10 -1.04
C ASP A 23 5.19 17.24 -0.21
N LEU A 24 4.28 18.04 -0.78
CA LEU A 24 3.54 19.05 -0.04
C LEU A 24 2.73 18.42 1.12
N PHE A 25 1.98 17.35 0.84
CA PHE A 25 1.19 16.67 1.88
C PHE A 25 2.04 16.01 2.95
N ALA A 26 3.29 15.64 2.66
CA ALA A 26 4.19 15.00 3.61
C ALA A 26 4.58 15.91 4.79
N HIS A 27 4.48 17.24 4.63
CA HIS A 27 4.77 18.21 5.68
C HIS A 27 3.66 18.27 6.75
N PHE A 28 2.44 17.82 6.40
CA PHE A 28 1.27 17.89 7.29
C PHE A 28 0.88 16.50 7.81
N LYS A 29 1.43 16.09 8.97
CA LYS A 29 1.27 14.74 9.56
C LYS A 29 -0.16 14.17 9.53
N LYS A 30 -1.17 14.99 9.85
CA LYS A 30 -2.59 14.55 9.87
C LYS A 30 -3.09 14.21 8.46
N ILE A 31 -2.72 15.03 7.47
CA ILE A 31 -3.05 14.83 6.06
C ILE A 31 -2.29 13.62 5.52
N THR A 32 -0.99 13.51 5.78
CA THR A 32 -0.19 12.35 5.36
C THR A 32 -0.77 11.04 5.89
N LYS A 33 -1.19 10.99 7.15
CA LYS A 33 -1.81 9.80 7.73
C LYS A 33 -3.12 9.42 7.04
N SER A 34 -3.95 10.40 6.68
CA SER A 34 -5.16 10.18 5.90
C SER A 34 -4.84 9.66 4.50
N LEU A 35 -3.85 10.29 3.84
CA LEU A 35 -3.37 9.91 2.52
C LEU A 35 -2.87 8.47 2.49
N CYS A 36 -2.01 8.07 3.42
CA CYS A 36 -1.51 6.70 3.52
C CYS A 36 -2.65 5.69 3.63
N LYS A 37 -3.69 5.98 4.44
CA LYS A 37 -4.86 5.08 4.55
C LYS A 37 -5.60 4.93 3.23
N VAL A 38 -5.78 6.02 2.48
CA VAL A 38 -6.45 6.00 1.17
C VAL A 38 -5.60 5.22 0.15
N LEU A 39 -4.30 5.51 0.07
CA LEU A 39 -3.39 4.83 -0.86
C LEU A 39 -3.31 3.33 -0.59
N VAL A 40 -3.18 2.92 0.68
CA VAL A 40 -3.16 1.49 1.06
C VAL A 40 -4.48 0.81 0.72
N ARG A 41 -5.62 1.49 0.89
CA ARG A 41 -6.93 0.95 0.49
C ARG A 41 -7.02 0.74 -1.02
N ILE A 42 -6.52 1.68 -1.82
CA ILE A 42 -6.50 1.53 -3.29
C ILE A 42 -5.56 0.39 -3.69
N TRP A 43 -4.33 0.39 -3.16
CA TRP A 43 -3.30 -0.62 -3.40
C TRP A 43 -3.75 -2.04 -3.04
N SER A 44 -4.61 -2.20 -2.05
CA SER A 44 -5.04 -3.52 -1.59
C SER A 44 -6.33 -4.05 -2.23
N ARG A 45 -7.21 -3.17 -2.74
CA ARG A 45 -8.57 -3.55 -3.15
C ARG A 45 -8.96 -3.26 -4.60
N LYS A 46 -8.25 -2.38 -5.31
CA LYS A 46 -8.67 -1.91 -6.65
C LYS A 46 -8.01 -2.71 -7.78
N THR A 47 -8.29 -2.33 -9.03
CA THR A 47 -7.68 -2.94 -10.23
C THR A 47 -6.16 -2.78 -10.23
N LEU A 48 -5.45 -3.62 -10.98
CA LEU A 48 -3.99 -3.64 -11.01
C LEU A 48 -3.39 -2.24 -11.32
N ASP A 49 -3.92 -1.53 -12.31
CA ASP A 49 -3.45 -0.18 -12.67
C ASP A 49 -3.60 0.83 -11.53
N CYS A 50 -4.72 0.77 -10.80
CA CYS A 50 -4.94 1.60 -9.63
C CYS A 50 -3.95 1.25 -8.50
N ARG A 51 -3.64 -0.04 -8.32
CA ARG A 51 -2.66 -0.50 -7.32
C ARG A 51 -1.25 -0.01 -7.65
N VAL A 52 -0.86 -0.06 -8.92
CA VAL A 52 0.42 0.48 -9.40
C VAL A 52 0.50 1.97 -9.12
N GLY A 53 -0.50 2.76 -9.49
CA GLY A 53 -0.51 4.20 -9.24
C GLY A 53 -0.44 4.56 -7.75
N ALA A 54 -1.17 3.82 -6.91
CA ALA A 54 -1.13 4.01 -5.46
C ALA A 54 0.25 3.65 -4.88
N TYR A 55 0.85 2.55 -5.33
CA TYR A 55 2.20 2.14 -4.92
C TYR A 55 3.27 3.15 -5.29
N VAL A 56 3.22 3.72 -6.49
CA VAL A 56 4.16 4.78 -6.92
C VAL A 56 4.08 6.01 -6.00
N CYS A 57 2.87 6.44 -5.62
CA CYS A 57 2.68 7.55 -4.69
C CYS A 57 3.21 7.23 -3.29
N MET A 58 2.94 6.00 -2.80
CA MET A 58 3.45 5.51 -1.53
C MET A 58 4.99 5.50 -1.51
N MET A 59 5.62 4.98 -2.56
CA MET A 59 7.08 4.91 -2.68
C MET A 59 7.72 6.29 -2.76
N GLN A 60 7.13 7.23 -3.52
CA GLN A 60 7.62 8.61 -3.56
C GLN A 60 7.59 9.23 -2.16
N LEU A 61 6.47 9.09 -1.44
CA LEU A 61 6.32 9.63 -0.10
C LEU A 61 7.45 9.17 0.84
N VAL A 62 7.70 7.86 0.93
CA VAL A 62 8.68 7.32 1.90
C VAL A 62 10.12 7.39 1.42
N LYS A 63 10.36 7.62 0.13
CA LYS A 63 11.68 7.98 -0.41
C LYS A 63 12.05 9.39 -0.01
N SER A 64 11.17 10.37 -0.25
CA SER A 64 11.41 11.78 0.08
C SER A 64 11.29 12.07 1.58
N HIS A 65 10.42 11.33 2.28
CA HIS A 65 10.08 11.59 3.68
C HIS A 65 10.06 10.30 4.52
N PRO A 66 11.24 9.74 4.87
CA PRO A 66 11.37 8.46 5.58
C PRO A 66 10.67 8.41 6.94
N GLN A 67 10.38 9.55 7.59
CA GLN A 67 9.65 9.61 8.85
C GLN A 67 8.24 9.00 8.78
N HIS A 68 7.65 8.91 7.58
CA HIS A 68 6.33 8.31 7.37
C HIS A 68 6.39 6.80 7.09
N PHE A 69 7.59 6.25 6.87
CA PHE A 69 7.80 4.86 6.45
C PHE A 69 7.15 3.86 7.40
N VAL A 70 7.44 3.93 8.70
CA VAL A 70 6.96 2.95 9.68
C VAL A 70 5.43 2.91 9.71
N SER A 71 4.77 4.07 9.69
CA SER A 71 3.31 4.12 9.68
C SER A 71 2.72 3.52 8.41
N LEU A 72 3.35 3.78 7.26
CA LEU A 72 2.91 3.24 5.98
C LEU A 72 3.14 1.73 5.91
N TYR A 73 4.33 1.27 6.29
CA TYR A 73 4.74 -0.13 6.29
C TYR A 73 3.78 -1.01 7.10
N LYS A 74 3.46 -0.59 8.33
CA LYS A 74 2.45 -1.27 9.18
C LYS A 74 1.08 -1.33 8.52
N SER A 75 0.68 -0.25 7.84
CA SER A 75 -0.62 -0.18 7.15
C SER A 75 -0.66 -1.09 5.93
N CYS A 76 0.40 -1.13 5.13
CA CYS A 76 0.52 -2.02 3.98
C CYS A 76 0.45 -3.49 4.40
N TYR A 77 1.15 -3.87 5.47
CA TYR A 77 1.08 -5.23 6.02
C TYR A 77 -0.36 -5.63 6.35
N LEU A 78 -1.09 -4.79 7.11
CA LEU A 78 -2.49 -5.08 7.45
C LEU A 78 -3.38 -5.16 6.20
N GLY A 79 -3.16 -4.26 5.24
CA GLY A 79 -3.83 -4.25 3.95
C GLY A 79 -3.61 -5.55 3.16
N PHE A 80 -2.38 -6.05 3.12
CA PHE A 80 -2.03 -7.29 2.44
C PHE A 80 -2.71 -8.51 3.10
N VAL A 81 -2.51 -8.70 4.40
CA VAL A 81 -3.06 -9.85 5.15
C VAL A 81 -4.58 -9.92 5.10
N THR A 82 -5.26 -8.76 5.14
CA THR A 82 -6.73 -8.72 5.07
C THR A 82 -7.25 -9.21 3.72
N ASN A 83 -6.50 -9.02 2.63
CA ASN A 83 -6.92 -9.39 1.29
C ASN A 83 -6.38 -10.76 0.84
N SER A 84 -5.58 -11.45 1.66
CA SER A 84 -4.98 -12.75 1.32
C SER A 84 -5.77 -13.97 1.79
N ARG A 85 -7.03 -13.79 2.21
CA ARG A 85 -7.87 -14.89 2.74
C ARG A 85 -8.48 -15.77 1.66
N GLU A 86 -8.85 -15.17 0.53
CA GLU A 86 -9.50 -15.87 -0.58
C GLU A 86 -8.61 -15.79 -1.83
N VAL A 87 -8.17 -16.95 -2.30
CA VAL A 87 -7.30 -17.08 -3.47
C VAL A 87 -8.07 -17.74 -4.60
N SER A 88 -8.29 -17.00 -5.68
CA SER A 88 -8.87 -17.47 -6.93
C SER A 88 -7.94 -17.14 -8.09
N SER A 89 -8.24 -17.65 -9.30
CA SER A 89 -7.46 -17.34 -10.50
C SER A 89 -7.42 -15.82 -10.79
N GLU A 90 -8.50 -15.10 -10.44
CA GLU A 90 -8.66 -13.67 -10.65
C GLU A 90 -7.93 -12.85 -9.57
N THR A 91 -7.94 -13.29 -8.30
CA THR A 91 -7.27 -12.57 -7.21
C THR A 91 -5.78 -12.84 -7.13
N TRP A 92 -5.31 -13.98 -7.67
CA TRP A 92 -3.91 -14.39 -7.62
C TRP A 92 -2.93 -13.35 -8.17
N PRO A 93 -3.10 -12.79 -9.39
CA PRO A 93 -2.18 -11.76 -9.91
C PRO A 93 -2.13 -10.51 -9.03
N LEU A 94 -3.26 -10.13 -8.44
CA LEU A 94 -3.39 -8.97 -7.56
C LEU A 94 -2.70 -9.19 -6.21
N LEU A 95 -2.80 -10.41 -5.66
CA LEU A 95 -2.10 -10.84 -4.47
C LEU A 95 -0.59 -10.90 -4.69
N HIS A 96 -0.16 -11.48 -5.81
CA HIS A 96 1.23 -11.54 -6.18
C HIS A 96 1.83 -10.14 -6.35
N PHE A 97 1.10 -9.20 -6.95
CA PHE A 97 1.50 -7.79 -7.01
C PHE A 97 1.70 -7.18 -5.63
N MET A 98 0.75 -7.36 -4.70
CA MET A 98 0.90 -6.85 -3.32
C MET A 98 2.12 -7.46 -2.62
N HIS A 99 2.34 -8.76 -2.77
CA HIS A 99 3.48 -9.43 -2.16
C HIS A 99 4.81 -8.86 -2.67
N ARG A 100 4.99 -8.74 -4.00
CA ARG A 100 6.22 -8.18 -4.60
C ARG A 100 6.44 -6.73 -4.18
N THR A 101 5.41 -5.89 -4.27
CA THR A 101 5.53 -4.47 -3.92
C THR A 101 5.72 -4.23 -2.43
N PHE A 102 5.19 -5.10 -1.56
CA PHE A 102 5.48 -5.05 -0.13
C PHE A 102 6.93 -5.48 0.18
N ALA A 103 7.45 -6.49 -0.52
CA ALA A 103 8.85 -6.88 -0.40
C ALA A 103 9.80 -5.75 -0.85
N GLU A 104 9.50 -5.08 -1.97
CA GLU A 104 10.26 -3.90 -2.41
C GLU A 104 10.21 -2.75 -1.38
N LEU A 105 9.04 -2.46 -0.81
CA LEU A 105 8.90 -1.48 0.28
C LEU A 105 9.75 -1.87 1.50
N THR A 106 9.81 -3.16 1.84
CA THR A 106 10.61 -3.68 2.95
C THR A 106 12.10 -3.38 2.76
N VAL A 107 12.61 -3.57 1.54
CA VAL A 107 14.03 -3.37 1.19
C VAL A 107 14.38 -1.88 1.06
N LEU A 108 13.40 -1.00 0.89
CA LEU A 108 13.65 0.44 0.75
C LEU A 108 14.37 1.05 1.96
N HIS A 109 13.94 0.67 3.18
CA HIS A 109 14.55 1.14 4.44
C HIS A 109 14.74 -0.04 5.39
N PRO A 110 15.77 -0.88 5.19
CA PRO A 110 15.94 -2.13 5.94
C PRO A 110 16.00 -1.90 7.45
N ASN A 111 16.71 -0.86 7.90
CA ASN A 111 16.84 -0.52 9.31
C ASN A 111 15.49 -0.22 10.00
N LEU A 112 14.54 0.38 9.26
CA LEU A 112 13.21 0.70 9.78
C LEU A 112 12.24 -0.48 9.67
N ALA A 113 12.44 -1.35 8.68
CA ALA A 113 11.58 -2.52 8.43
C ALA A 113 11.94 -3.72 9.31
N TYR A 114 13.24 -3.91 9.60
CA TYR A 114 13.79 -5.07 10.32
C TYR A 114 13.09 -5.38 11.65
N PRO A 115 12.77 -4.40 12.53
CA PRO A 115 12.07 -4.68 13.79
C PRO A 115 10.68 -5.31 13.61
N TYR A 116 10.07 -5.16 12.43
CA TYR A 116 8.71 -5.64 12.13
C TYR A 116 8.70 -6.88 11.23
N ALA A 117 9.71 -7.03 10.36
CA ALA A 117 9.73 -8.04 9.30
C ALA A 117 9.53 -9.47 9.83
N PHE A 118 10.30 -9.91 10.82
CA PHE A 118 10.17 -11.27 11.38
C PHE A 118 8.83 -11.52 12.06
N VAL A 119 8.31 -10.52 12.77
CA VAL A 119 6.97 -10.61 13.39
C VAL A 119 5.92 -10.80 12.31
N TYR A 120 6.00 -10.05 11.22
CA TYR A 120 5.05 -10.13 10.11
C TYR A 120 5.13 -11.44 9.33
N ILE A 121 6.33 -11.95 9.07
CA ILE A 121 6.52 -13.28 8.46
C ILE A 121 5.87 -14.35 9.34
N ARG A 122 6.17 -14.35 10.64
CA ARG A 122 5.57 -15.30 11.59
C ARG A 122 4.05 -15.21 11.62
N GLN A 123 3.51 -14.01 11.66
CA GLN A 123 2.06 -13.79 11.71
C GLN A 123 1.38 -14.27 10.42
N ILE A 124 1.94 -14.02 9.24
CA ILE A 124 1.39 -14.54 7.98
C ILE A 124 1.40 -16.07 7.97
N ALA A 125 2.48 -16.71 8.41
CA ALA A 125 2.55 -18.17 8.50
C ALA A 125 1.46 -18.76 9.42
N ILE A 126 1.19 -18.10 10.56
CA ILE A 126 0.11 -18.50 11.47
C ILE A 126 -1.26 -18.35 10.79
N HIS A 127 -1.51 -17.23 10.11
CA HIS A 127 -2.78 -17.04 9.38
C HIS A 127 -2.98 -18.10 8.31
N LEU A 128 -1.93 -18.44 7.55
CA LEU A 128 -1.99 -19.46 6.51
C LEU A 128 -2.25 -20.86 7.09
N ARG A 129 -1.65 -21.19 8.24
CA ARG A 129 -1.86 -22.49 8.90
C ARG A 129 -3.28 -22.67 9.43
N ASN A 130 -3.91 -21.56 9.85
CA ASN A 130 -5.24 -21.58 10.45
C ASN A 130 -6.38 -21.29 9.44
N ALA A 131 -6.04 -21.11 8.16
CA ALA A 131 -6.99 -20.81 7.07
C ALA A 131 -7.61 -22.08 6.49
#